data_AF-A0A6P2ERS7-F1
#
_entry.id   AF-A0A6P2ERS7-F1
#
_cell.length_a   1.000
_cell.length_b   1.000
_cell.length_c   1.000
_cell.angle_alpha   90.00
_cell.angle_beta   90.00
_cell.angle_gamma   90.00
#
_symmetry.space_group_name_H-M   'P 1'
#
loop_
_entity.id
_entity.type
_entity.pdbx_description
1 polymer ?
#
loop_
_entity_poly.entity_id
_entity_poly.type
_entity_poly.pdbx_seq_one_letter_code
_entity_poly.pdbx_strand_id
1 'polypeptide(L)'
;MRRTAVPKANSTAAGGEGTPVSHATPHISAIEPKLFRQLLGCFPTGVAVITTHAADGRPVGLTCNSFSSVSLEPPLVLFSLRKASSLLRAFVEADSFAINILSQNQDLLSARFASSKIIDKFEGVAWRPGPLGTPLIDDCLASFECRVHARHEAGDHEIFIGEVKHMATGSADHALVFYKGAYMMLAESLRKLVLEGQLGTADIDEAYRALYGTLLRLACERASDAEVDSIEAAADEIEQHQGKDALPQRIEATARFFSSIALAGHNEALRLMAQTMTAVLRERMTHVIPVRPRPDAFPLRRKVVQSLRARDAEGAANALDALIAKLRQDSGAQDESVVSLAPAQG
;
A
#
# COMPACT_ATOMS: atom_id res chain seq x y z
N MET A 1 -69.61 -20.48 -28.34
CA MET A 1 -68.71 -21.42 -29.05
C MET A 1 -67.49 -21.61 -28.15
N ARG A 2 -67.08 -22.77 -27.61
CA ARG A 2 -67.38 -24.21 -27.69
C ARG A 2 -67.22 -24.75 -26.23
N ARG A 3 -68.17 -25.53 -25.66
CA ARG A 3 -68.17 -27.01 -25.50
C ARG A 3 -66.91 -27.56 -24.75
N THR A 4 -66.89 -28.49 -23.80
CA THR A 4 -67.83 -29.38 -23.06
C THR A 4 -66.92 -30.34 -22.23
N ALA A 5 -67.41 -30.81 -21.07
CA ALA A 5 -67.26 -32.15 -20.46
C ALA A 5 -65.92 -32.75 -19.87
N VAL A 6 -65.93 -32.96 -18.54
CA VAL A 6 -65.76 -34.20 -17.66
C VAL A 6 -64.96 -35.44 -18.17
N PRO A 7 -64.45 -36.42 -17.35
CA PRO A 7 -63.56 -36.48 -16.15
C PRO A 7 -62.41 -37.58 -16.17
N LYS A 8 -61.65 -37.68 -15.05
CA LYS A 8 -60.95 -38.84 -14.39
C LYS A 8 -59.97 -39.76 -15.18
N ALA A 9 -58.75 -39.96 -14.62
CA ALA A 9 -58.20 -41.28 -14.24
C ALA A 9 -56.78 -41.19 -13.61
N ASN A 10 -56.50 -42.13 -12.70
CA ASN A 10 -55.23 -42.41 -12.01
C ASN A 10 -54.05 -42.73 -12.96
N SER A 11 -52.84 -42.40 -12.53
CA SER A 11 -51.61 -43.10 -12.95
C SER A 11 -50.49 -42.93 -11.90
N THR A 12 -50.07 -44.05 -11.33
CA THR A 12 -48.91 -44.25 -10.46
C THR A 12 -47.58 -44.02 -11.19
N ALA A 13 -46.61 -43.35 -10.55
CA ALA A 13 -45.18 -43.54 -10.83
C ALA A 13 -44.34 -43.18 -9.59
N ALA A 14 -43.52 -44.14 -9.16
CA ALA A 14 -42.47 -43.97 -8.16
C ALA A 14 -41.35 -43.07 -8.69
N GLY A 15 -40.73 -42.27 -7.81
CA GLY A 15 -39.58 -41.47 -8.19
C GLY A 15 -38.96 -40.69 -7.03
N GLY A 16 -37.91 -41.27 -6.45
CA GLY A 16 -36.81 -40.55 -5.80
C GLY A 16 -37.09 -39.85 -4.48
N GLU A 17 -36.68 -40.46 -3.38
CA GLU A 17 -36.29 -39.73 -2.16
C GLU A 17 -35.10 -38.81 -2.51
N GLY A 18 -35.40 -37.62 -3.01
CA GLY A 18 -34.45 -36.51 -3.01
C GLY A 18 -34.29 -36.03 -1.59
N THR A 19 -33.19 -36.41 -0.94
CA THR A 19 -32.76 -35.80 0.32
C THR A 19 -32.79 -34.28 0.14
N PRO A 20 -33.51 -33.51 0.98
CA PRO A 20 -33.45 -32.07 0.88
C PRO A 20 -32.01 -31.67 1.16
N VAL A 21 -31.31 -31.18 0.15
CA VAL A 21 -30.02 -30.53 0.34
C VAL A 21 -30.32 -29.29 1.15
N SER A 22 -30.11 -29.41 2.46
CA SER A 22 -30.08 -28.28 3.38
C SER A 22 -28.98 -27.36 2.89
N HIS A 23 -29.36 -26.30 2.16
CA HIS A 23 -28.50 -25.15 2.02
C HIS A 23 -28.36 -24.56 3.41
N ALA A 24 -27.34 -25.01 4.15
CA ALA A 24 -26.91 -24.38 5.37
C ALA A 24 -26.64 -22.92 5.01
N THR A 25 -27.55 -22.03 5.41
CA THR A 25 -27.36 -20.59 5.29
C THR A 25 -26.01 -20.29 5.94
N PRO A 26 -25.02 -19.78 5.22
CA PRO A 26 -23.72 -19.51 5.80
C PRO A 26 -23.94 -18.61 7.01
N HIS A 27 -23.48 -19.05 8.18
CA HIS A 27 -23.48 -18.23 9.38
C HIS A 27 -22.61 -17.02 9.08
N ILE A 28 -23.24 -15.87 8.82
CA ILE A 28 -22.54 -14.60 8.67
C ILE A 28 -22.09 -14.20 10.08
N SER A 29 -20.84 -14.52 10.41
CA SER A 29 -20.20 -14.00 11.61
C SER A 29 -20.22 -12.47 11.57
N ALA A 30 -20.46 -11.83 12.71
CA ALA A 30 -20.42 -10.38 12.81
C ALA A 30 -19.04 -9.87 12.37
N ILE A 31 -19.02 -8.86 11.50
CA ILE A 31 -17.78 -8.27 10.99
C ILE A 31 -17.11 -7.46 12.11
N GLU A 32 -15.88 -7.80 12.47
CA GLU A 32 -15.11 -7.06 13.45
C GLU A 32 -14.66 -5.70 12.87
N PRO A 33 -15.05 -4.54 13.45
CA PRO A 33 -14.80 -3.23 12.84
C PRO A 33 -13.32 -2.88 12.65
N LYS A 34 -12.45 -3.31 13.58
CA LYS A 34 -10.99 -3.07 13.50
C LYS A 34 -10.38 -3.83 12.33
N LEU A 35 -10.67 -5.12 12.23
CA LEU A 35 -10.23 -5.96 11.13
C LEU A 35 -10.78 -5.46 9.79
N PHE A 36 -12.06 -5.08 9.72
CA PHE A 36 -12.64 -4.51 8.51
C PHE A 36 -11.90 -3.25 8.05
N ARG A 37 -11.65 -2.30 8.95
CA ARG A 37 -10.88 -1.09 8.64
C ARG A 37 -9.46 -1.42 8.19
N GLN A 38 -8.80 -2.36 8.86
CA GLN A 38 -7.46 -2.79 8.51
C GLN A 38 -7.41 -3.40 7.10
N LEU A 39 -8.39 -4.24 6.75
CA LEU A 39 -8.47 -4.89 5.45
C LEU A 39 -8.83 -3.90 4.33
N LEU A 40 -9.68 -2.90 4.59
CA LEU A 40 -9.91 -1.79 3.64
C LEU A 40 -8.63 -1.03 3.34
N GLY A 41 -7.74 -0.88 4.32
CA GLY A 41 -6.43 -0.26 4.15
C GLY A 41 -5.47 -1.01 3.22
N CYS A 42 -5.81 -2.23 2.77
CA CYS A 42 -5.03 -2.95 1.76
C CYS A 42 -5.23 -2.40 0.34
N PHE A 43 -6.24 -1.57 0.10
CA PHE A 43 -6.42 -0.87 -1.17
C PHE A 43 -5.73 0.49 -1.10
N PRO A 44 -4.56 0.69 -1.74
CA PRO A 44 -3.90 1.99 -1.73
C PRO A 44 -4.74 3.02 -2.47
N THR A 45 -4.83 4.22 -1.91
CA THR A 45 -5.53 5.34 -2.56
C THR A 45 -4.64 6.58 -2.60
N GLY A 46 -4.88 7.42 -3.60
CA GLY A 46 -4.40 8.80 -3.54
C GLY A 46 -5.11 9.56 -2.41
N VAL A 47 -4.54 10.69 -2.02
CA VAL A 47 -5.14 11.56 -1.01
C VAL A 47 -5.66 12.83 -1.66
N ALA A 48 -6.86 13.26 -1.28
CA ALA A 48 -7.45 14.51 -1.72
C ALA A 48 -7.87 15.36 -0.52
N VAL A 49 -7.92 16.68 -0.70
CA VAL A 49 -8.63 17.59 0.20
C VAL A 49 -9.88 18.10 -0.51
N ILE A 50 -11.03 17.78 0.07
CA ILE A 50 -12.32 18.26 -0.41
C ILE A 50 -12.62 19.58 0.28
N THR A 51 -13.02 20.59 -0.49
CA THR A 51 -13.19 21.96 -0.01
C THR A 51 -14.52 22.56 -0.49
N THR A 52 -15.09 23.44 0.32
CA THR A 52 -16.25 24.25 -0.02
C THR A 52 -16.30 25.48 0.90
N HIS A 53 -17.38 26.24 0.86
CA HIS A 53 -17.63 27.35 1.79
C HIS A 53 -18.68 26.95 2.83
N ALA A 54 -18.47 27.36 4.08
CA ALA A 54 -19.52 27.34 5.09
C ALA A 54 -20.57 28.43 4.79
N ALA A 55 -21.72 28.37 5.47
CA ALA A 55 -22.81 29.32 5.29
C ALA A 55 -22.42 30.79 5.54
N ASP A 56 -21.39 31.03 6.36
CA ASP A 56 -20.83 32.36 6.64
C ASP A 56 -19.76 32.80 5.62
N GLY A 57 -19.56 32.03 4.55
CA GLY A 57 -18.59 32.32 3.50
C GLY A 57 -17.14 31.96 3.83
N ARG A 58 -16.85 31.35 4.99
CA ARG A 58 -15.49 30.90 5.30
C ARG A 58 -15.14 29.62 4.54
N PRO A 59 -13.90 29.46 4.03
CA PRO A 59 -13.48 28.23 3.40
C PRO A 59 -13.39 27.11 4.43
N VAL A 60 -13.89 25.92 4.07
CA VAL A 60 -13.84 24.71 4.88
C VAL A 60 -13.43 23.52 4.04
N GLY A 61 -12.80 22.53 4.67
CA GLY A 61 -12.37 21.34 3.95
C GLY A 61 -11.94 20.20 4.85
N LEU A 62 -11.84 19.02 4.25
CA LEU A 62 -11.35 17.81 4.90
C LEU A 62 -10.48 16.98 3.98
N THR A 63 -9.55 16.26 4.60
CA THR A 63 -8.81 15.19 3.93
C THR A 63 -9.73 14.01 3.70
N CYS A 64 -9.66 13.47 2.50
CA CYS A 64 -10.46 12.34 2.05
C CYS A 64 -9.60 11.42 1.19
N ASN A 65 -9.73 10.11 1.41
CA ASN A 65 -9.08 9.08 0.61
C ASN A 65 -10.11 8.10 0.01
N SER A 66 -11.41 8.43 0.08
CA SER A 66 -12.53 7.71 -0.53
C SER A 66 -12.96 8.30 -1.88
N PHE A 67 -12.18 9.23 -2.42
CA PHE A 67 -12.38 9.79 -3.75
C PHE A 67 -12.31 8.70 -4.82
N SER A 68 -13.21 8.76 -5.80
CA SER A 68 -13.17 7.90 -6.99
C SER A 68 -13.84 8.55 -8.21
N SER A 69 -13.40 8.18 -9.40
CA SER A 69 -14.10 8.49 -10.66
C SER A 69 -15.34 7.61 -10.82
N VAL A 70 -16.42 8.16 -11.38
CA VAL A 70 -17.70 7.46 -11.55
C VAL A 70 -18.09 7.33 -13.02
N SER A 71 -18.03 8.43 -13.77
CA SER A 71 -18.48 8.48 -15.16
C SER A 71 -17.62 9.46 -15.96
N LEU A 72 -17.46 9.18 -17.26
CA LEU A 72 -16.83 10.10 -18.21
C LEU A 72 -17.85 11.02 -18.89
N GLU A 73 -19.07 10.54 -19.14
CA GLU A 73 -20.14 11.34 -19.76
C GLU A 73 -21.51 11.06 -19.09
N PRO A 74 -22.07 12.02 -18.32
CA PRO A 74 -21.42 13.27 -17.87
C PRO A 74 -20.21 12.96 -16.96
N PRO A 75 -19.25 13.90 -16.80
CA PRO A 75 -18.05 13.68 -16.00
C PRO A 75 -18.40 13.70 -14.51
N LEU A 76 -18.49 12.51 -13.90
CA LEU A 76 -18.89 12.35 -12.50
C LEU A 76 -17.75 11.77 -11.65
N VAL A 77 -17.64 12.30 -10.45
CA VAL A 77 -16.73 11.86 -9.39
C VAL A 77 -17.49 11.73 -8.08
N LEU A 78 -16.96 10.97 -7.12
CA LEU A 78 -17.55 10.84 -5.79
C LEU A 78 -16.54 10.95 -4.67
N PHE A 79 -17.04 11.23 -3.47
CA PHE A 79 -16.36 11.01 -2.20
C PHE A 79 -17.37 10.70 -1.11
N SER A 80 -16.92 10.10 -0.01
CA SER A 80 -17.76 9.79 1.15
C SER A 80 -17.38 10.62 2.37
N LEU A 81 -18.35 11.28 2.99
CA LEU A 81 -18.18 12.09 4.19
C LEU A 81 -18.90 11.46 5.37
N ARG A 82 -18.19 11.28 6.49
CA ARG A 82 -18.77 10.71 7.70
C ARG A 82 -19.87 11.62 8.24
N LYS A 83 -21.02 11.05 8.60
CA LYS A 83 -22.16 11.80 9.16
C LYS A 83 -21.84 12.53 10.47
N ALA A 84 -20.91 11.98 11.24
CA ALA A 84 -20.44 12.59 12.49
C ALA A 84 -19.42 13.73 12.28
N SER A 85 -19.07 14.09 11.04
CA SER A 85 -18.19 15.22 10.75
C SER A 85 -18.89 16.54 11.09
N SER A 86 -18.19 17.45 11.77
CA SER A 86 -18.68 18.82 11.99
C SER A 86 -18.87 19.61 10.68
N LEU A 87 -18.25 19.16 9.59
CA LEU A 87 -18.34 19.78 8.27
C LEU A 87 -19.52 19.28 7.43
N LEU A 88 -20.23 18.21 7.86
CA LEU A 88 -21.32 17.63 7.07
C LEU A 88 -22.33 18.70 6.63
N ARG A 89 -22.74 19.56 7.57
CA ARG A 89 -23.72 20.63 7.29
C ARG A 89 -23.25 21.58 6.18
N ALA A 90 -21.98 22.00 6.20
CA ALA A 90 -21.44 22.89 5.17
C ALA A 90 -21.49 22.24 3.78
N PHE A 91 -21.13 20.96 3.67
CA PHE A 91 -21.21 20.22 2.40
C PHE A 91 -22.65 19.94 1.96
N VAL A 92 -23.57 19.75 2.91
CA VAL A 92 -25.00 19.54 2.62
C VAL A 92 -25.66 20.82 2.11
N GLU A 93 -25.25 21.98 2.61
CA GLU A 93 -25.80 23.29 2.22
C GLU A 93 -25.09 23.87 0.98
N ALA A 94 -23.90 23.38 0.62
CA ALA A 94 -23.14 23.87 -0.52
C ALA A 94 -23.66 23.34 -1.88
N ASP A 95 -23.76 24.24 -2.86
CA ASP A 95 -24.08 23.89 -4.25
C ASP A 95 -22.87 23.35 -5.03
N SER A 96 -21.66 23.61 -4.53
CA SER A 96 -20.41 23.25 -5.18
C SER A 96 -19.31 22.89 -4.18
N PHE A 97 -18.37 22.07 -4.63
CA PHE A 97 -17.17 21.71 -3.89
C PHE A 97 -16.01 21.50 -4.85
N ALA A 98 -14.78 21.64 -4.34
CA ALA A 98 -13.59 21.28 -5.08
C ALA A 98 -12.90 20.06 -4.47
N ILE A 99 -12.30 19.27 -5.35
CA ILE A 99 -11.43 18.13 -5.04
C ILE A 99 -10.01 18.55 -5.38
N ASN A 100 -9.12 18.60 -4.39
CA ASN A 100 -7.71 18.94 -4.57
C ASN A 100 -6.86 17.68 -4.37
N ILE A 101 -6.32 17.10 -5.44
CA ILE A 101 -5.50 15.87 -5.38
C ILE A 101 -4.10 16.23 -4.92
N LEU A 102 -3.68 15.68 -3.77
CA LEU A 102 -2.45 16.11 -3.12
C LEU A 102 -1.20 15.51 -3.76
N SER A 103 -0.16 16.34 -3.86
CA SER A 103 1.18 15.89 -4.21
C SER A 103 1.87 15.28 -2.98
N GLN A 104 2.91 14.50 -3.24
CA GLN A 104 3.69 13.79 -2.22
C GLN A 104 4.27 14.72 -1.13
N ASN A 105 4.49 15.99 -1.45
CA ASN A 105 5.05 17.01 -0.54
C ASN A 105 3.99 17.65 0.38
N GLN A 106 2.72 17.23 0.27
CA GLN A 106 1.58 17.81 0.99
C GLN A 106 1.05 16.88 2.11
N ASP A 107 1.90 16.05 2.69
CA ASP A 107 1.54 15.16 3.81
C ASP A 107 1.11 15.94 5.08
N LEU A 108 1.80 17.04 5.39
CA LEU A 108 1.45 17.95 6.48
C LEU A 108 0.09 18.63 6.24
N LEU A 109 -0.19 19.01 4.99
CA LEU A 109 -1.49 19.57 4.58
C LEU A 109 -2.59 18.51 4.77
N SER A 110 -2.35 17.28 4.33
CA SER A 110 -3.26 16.16 4.55
C SER A 110 -3.54 15.92 6.04
N ALA A 111 -2.51 15.89 6.88
CA ALA A 111 -2.68 15.72 8.33
C ALA A 111 -3.47 16.87 8.96
N ARG A 112 -3.21 18.11 8.52
CA ARG A 112 -3.93 19.31 8.95
C ARG A 112 -5.43 19.20 8.66
N PHE A 113 -5.78 18.86 7.42
CA PHE A 113 -7.16 18.77 6.98
C PHE A 113 -7.90 17.53 7.53
N ALA A 114 -7.18 16.51 8.00
CA ALA A 114 -7.73 15.36 8.73
C ALA A 114 -7.96 15.65 10.23
N SER A 115 -7.25 16.60 10.81
CA SER A 115 -7.29 16.88 12.26
C SER A 115 -8.62 17.49 12.70
N SER A 116 -9.17 17.00 13.82
CA SER A 116 -10.29 17.63 14.53
C SER A 116 -9.87 18.68 15.55
N LYS A 117 -8.56 18.79 15.83
CA LYS A 117 -8.00 19.71 16.84
C LYS A 117 -7.70 21.10 16.29
N ILE A 118 -7.56 21.21 14.96
CA ILE A 118 -7.25 22.48 14.29
C ILE A 118 -8.58 23.15 13.93
N ILE A 119 -8.81 24.33 14.51
CA ILE A 119 -10.05 25.10 14.32
C ILE A 119 -10.06 25.73 12.93
N ASP A 120 -9.02 26.50 12.59
CA ASP A 120 -8.84 27.06 11.25
C ASP A 120 -7.82 26.25 10.45
N LYS A 121 -8.33 25.45 9.52
CA LYS A 121 -7.51 24.59 8.65
C LYS A 121 -6.87 25.34 7.49
N PHE A 122 -7.39 26.52 7.13
CA PHE A 122 -6.90 27.33 6.02
C PHE A 122 -5.87 28.38 6.44
N GLU A 123 -5.72 28.65 7.75
CA GLU A 123 -4.72 29.58 8.27
C GLU A 123 -3.31 29.24 7.77
N GLY A 124 -2.67 30.11 6.98
CA GLY A 124 -1.34 29.86 6.43
C GLY A 124 -1.27 28.75 5.37
N VAL A 125 -2.42 28.34 4.80
CA VAL A 125 -2.49 27.51 3.60
C VAL A 125 -2.67 28.42 2.39
N ALA A 126 -1.85 28.27 1.36
CA ALA A 126 -2.02 28.97 0.09
C ALA A 126 -3.21 28.37 -0.66
N TRP A 127 -4.18 29.21 -1.01
CA TRP A 127 -5.36 28.83 -1.77
C TRP A 127 -5.91 30.03 -2.53
N ARG A 128 -6.70 29.74 -3.57
CA ARG A 128 -7.36 30.75 -4.41
C ARG A 128 -8.80 30.33 -4.74
N PRO A 129 -9.72 31.28 -4.98
CA PRO A 129 -11.03 30.94 -5.51
C PRO A 129 -10.91 30.39 -6.94
N GLY A 130 -11.57 29.27 -7.21
CA GLY A 130 -11.76 28.74 -8.56
C GLY A 130 -12.91 29.42 -9.31
N PRO A 131 -13.09 29.13 -10.61
CA PRO A 131 -14.25 29.52 -11.42
C PRO A 131 -15.64 29.36 -10.79
N LEU A 132 -15.90 28.33 -9.98
CA LEU A 132 -17.17 28.19 -9.23
C LEU A 132 -17.15 28.92 -7.88
N GLY A 133 -16.09 29.65 -7.58
CA GLY A 133 -15.84 30.25 -6.28
C GLY A 133 -15.44 29.25 -5.21
N THR A 134 -15.12 28.00 -5.57
CA THR A 134 -14.69 26.98 -4.59
C THR A 134 -13.21 27.18 -4.19
N PRO A 135 -12.79 26.84 -2.94
CA PRO A 135 -11.40 27.01 -2.53
C PRO A 135 -10.47 26.00 -3.23
N LEU A 136 -9.60 26.46 -4.11
CA LEU A 136 -8.56 25.63 -4.74
C LEU A 136 -7.26 25.79 -3.98
N ILE A 137 -6.70 24.69 -3.49
CA ILE A 137 -5.42 24.69 -2.78
C ILE A 137 -4.28 24.66 -3.80
N ASP A 138 -3.25 25.47 -3.56
CA ASP A 138 -2.08 25.56 -4.44
C ASP A 138 -1.19 24.30 -4.33
N ASP A 139 -0.33 24.08 -5.33
CA ASP A 139 0.65 22.98 -5.40
C ASP A 139 0.10 21.54 -5.35
N CYS A 140 -1.22 21.38 -5.49
CA CYS A 140 -1.86 20.09 -5.73
C CYS A 140 -1.53 19.56 -7.13
N LEU A 141 -1.63 18.25 -7.35
CA LEU A 141 -1.39 17.62 -8.65
C LEU A 141 -2.50 17.92 -9.67
N ALA A 142 -3.73 17.98 -9.18
CA ALA A 142 -4.90 18.27 -9.96
C ALA A 142 -5.99 18.85 -9.07
N SER A 143 -6.87 19.64 -9.67
CA SER A 143 -8.09 20.08 -9.01
C SER A 143 -9.31 19.90 -9.90
N PHE A 144 -10.45 19.59 -9.28
CA PHE A 144 -11.74 19.42 -9.92
C PHE A 144 -12.78 20.24 -9.18
N GLU A 145 -13.42 21.19 -9.84
CA GLU A 145 -14.55 21.94 -9.31
C GLU A 145 -15.84 21.28 -9.77
N CYS A 146 -16.66 20.91 -8.80
CA CYS A 146 -17.85 20.12 -9.01
C CYS A 146 -19.09 20.90 -8.57
N ARG A 147 -20.17 20.77 -9.33
CA ARG A 147 -21.51 21.02 -8.79
C ARG A 147 -22.03 19.74 -8.17
N VAL A 148 -22.77 19.86 -7.06
CA VAL A 148 -23.39 18.68 -6.44
C VAL A 148 -24.42 18.09 -7.41
N HIS A 149 -24.16 16.86 -7.83
CA HIS A 149 -25.04 16.12 -8.75
C HIS A 149 -26.06 15.29 -7.97
N ALA A 150 -25.59 14.55 -6.96
CA ALA A 150 -26.45 13.73 -6.11
C ALA A 150 -25.81 13.49 -4.74
N ARG A 151 -26.64 13.11 -3.77
CA ARG A 151 -26.22 12.66 -2.44
C ARG A 151 -26.97 11.40 -2.06
N HIS A 152 -26.26 10.47 -1.45
CA HIS A 152 -26.83 9.20 -1.00
C HIS A 152 -26.41 8.87 0.42
N GLU A 153 -27.38 8.46 1.22
CA GLU A 153 -27.11 7.88 2.53
C GLU A 153 -26.43 6.51 2.37
N ALA A 154 -25.31 6.29 3.06
CA ALA A 154 -24.55 5.04 3.01
C ALA A 154 -23.99 4.69 4.40
N GLY A 155 -24.85 4.13 5.26
CA GLY A 155 -24.47 3.74 6.62
C GLY A 155 -24.08 4.94 7.49
N ASP A 156 -22.85 4.96 7.99
CA ASP A 156 -22.32 6.07 8.80
C ASP A 156 -21.71 7.22 7.97
N HIS A 157 -21.82 7.15 6.64
CA HIS A 157 -21.38 8.18 5.70
C HIS A 157 -22.53 8.68 4.82
N GLU A 158 -22.34 9.86 4.24
CA GLU A 158 -23.04 10.31 3.04
C GLU A 158 -22.08 10.30 1.85
N ILE A 159 -22.54 9.76 0.73
CA ILE A 159 -21.83 9.78 -0.55
C ILE A 159 -22.26 11.04 -1.28
N PHE A 160 -21.28 11.85 -1.67
CA PHE A 160 -21.48 13.01 -2.53
C PHE A 160 -21.01 12.64 -3.93
N ILE A 161 -21.88 12.85 -4.92
CA ILE A 161 -21.54 12.73 -6.35
C ILE A 161 -21.50 14.14 -6.91
N GLY A 162 -20.37 14.49 -7.52
CA GLY A 162 -20.13 15.78 -8.16
C GLY A 162 -20.03 15.64 -9.67
N GLU A 163 -20.66 16.57 -10.39
CA GLU A 163 -20.42 16.72 -11.82
C GLU A 163 -19.31 17.77 -12.03
N VAL A 164 -18.21 17.37 -12.66
CA VAL A 164 -17.05 18.23 -12.88
C VAL A 164 -17.40 19.30 -13.90
N LYS A 165 -17.23 20.58 -13.52
CA LYS A 165 -17.45 21.73 -14.40
C LYS A 165 -16.16 22.42 -14.82
N HIS A 166 -15.15 22.41 -13.95
CA HIS A 166 -13.81 22.91 -14.24
C HIS A 166 -12.77 21.95 -13.67
N MET A 167 -11.63 21.84 -14.34
CA MET A 167 -10.49 21.08 -13.87
C MET A 167 -9.19 21.77 -14.26
N ALA A 168 -8.16 21.60 -13.45
CA ALA A 168 -6.83 22.10 -13.72
C ALA A 168 -5.79 21.05 -13.36
N THR A 169 -4.73 20.99 -14.17
CA THR A 169 -3.49 20.30 -13.83
C THR A 169 -2.67 21.21 -12.93
N GLY A 170 -2.00 20.64 -11.93
CA GLY A 170 -1.09 21.37 -11.05
C GLY A 170 0.35 20.88 -11.17
N SER A 171 1.01 20.61 -10.06
CA SER A 171 2.45 20.30 -10.06
C SER A 171 2.77 19.00 -10.81
N ALA A 172 3.99 18.90 -11.34
CA ALA A 172 4.49 17.68 -12.00
C ALA A 172 5.04 16.63 -11.01
N ASP A 173 4.70 16.75 -9.73
CA ASP A 173 5.16 15.85 -8.67
C ASP A 173 4.45 14.48 -8.70
N HIS A 174 4.86 13.60 -7.80
CA HIS A 174 4.17 12.33 -7.54
C HIS A 174 2.99 12.50 -6.58
N ALA A 175 2.06 11.54 -6.61
CA ALA A 175 0.86 11.57 -5.75
C ALA A 175 1.18 11.18 -4.30
N LEU A 176 0.54 11.85 -3.35
CA LEU A 176 0.50 11.37 -1.97
C LEU A 176 -0.37 10.11 -1.90
N VAL A 177 0.21 9.00 -1.45
CA VAL A 177 -0.47 7.70 -1.34
C VAL A 177 -0.73 7.35 0.13
N PHE A 178 -1.94 6.88 0.43
CA PHE A 178 -2.33 6.35 1.72
C PHE A 178 -2.57 4.84 1.63
N TYR A 179 -1.86 4.07 2.47
CA TYR A 179 -1.93 2.61 2.47
C TYR A 179 -1.71 2.08 3.89
N LYS A 180 -2.54 1.11 4.31
CA LYS A 180 -2.50 0.49 5.65
C LYS A 180 -2.41 1.48 6.83
N GLY A 181 -3.06 2.64 6.71
CA GLY A 181 -3.10 3.64 7.78
C GLY A 181 -1.90 4.59 7.85
N ALA A 182 -1.00 4.54 6.87
CA ALA A 182 0.19 5.40 6.80
C ALA A 182 0.30 6.06 5.42
N TYR A 183 0.91 7.25 5.38
CA TYR A 183 1.37 7.83 4.13
C TYR A 183 2.57 7.02 3.63
N MET A 184 2.57 6.67 2.34
CA MET A 184 3.73 6.04 1.70
C MET A 184 4.47 7.08 0.86
N MET A 185 5.74 7.28 1.20
CA MET A 185 6.63 8.26 0.54
C MET A 185 8.05 7.70 0.34
N LEU A 186 8.25 6.38 0.38
CA LEU A 186 9.59 5.80 0.41
C LEU A 186 9.78 4.63 -0.56
N ALA A 187 8.77 3.78 -0.77
CA ALA A 187 8.93 2.62 -1.64
C ALA A 187 9.02 3.00 -3.13
N GLU A 188 8.24 3.99 -3.58
CA GLU A 188 8.16 4.35 -5.01
C GLU A 188 9.32 5.26 -5.45
N SER A 189 9.69 6.24 -4.63
CA SER A 189 10.85 7.11 -4.88
C SER A 189 12.17 6.33 -4.81
N LEU A 190 12.37 5.46 -3.81
CA LEU A 190 13.56 4.59 -3.77
C LEU A 190 13.56 3.59 -4.93
N ARG A 191 12.41 2.99 -5.26
CA ARG A 191 12.31 2.06 -6.40
C ARG A 191 12.70 2.74 -7.71
N LYS A 192 12.22 3.96 -7.96
CA LYS A 192 12.56 4.74 -9.15
C LYS A 192 14.06 5.05 -9.21
N LEU A 193 14.63 5.59 -8.13
CA LEU A 193 16.06 5.91 -8.05
C LEU A 193 16.94 4.65 -8.25
N VAL A 194 16.49 3.51 -7.76
CA VAL A 194 17.16 2.22 -7.92
C VAL A 194 17.09 1.69 -9.35
N LEU A 195 15.92 1.79 -10.01
CA LEU A 195 15.75 1.40 -11.40
C LEU A 195 16.50 2.32 -12.37
N GLU A 196 16.60 3.61 -12.04
CA GLU A 196 17.34 4.61 -12.81
C GLU A 196 18.85 4.60 -12.51
N GLY A 197 19.32 3.72 -11.61
CA GLY A 197 20.74 3.61 -11.25
C GLY A 197 21.29 4.81 -10.46
N GLN A 198 20.43 5.68 -9.94
CA GLN A 198 20.80 6.88 -9.21
C GLN A 198 21.13 6.62 -7.73
N LEU A 199 20.74 5.46 -7.19
CA LEU A 199 21.24 4.97 -5.91
C LEU A 199 22.30 3.87 -6.13
N GLY A 200 23.50 4.11 -5.63
CA GLY A 200 24.59 3.14 -5.72
C GLY A 200 24.30 1.86 -4.94
N THR A 201 24.77 0.72 -5.45
CA THR A 201 24.67 -0.57 -4.74
C THR A 201 25.30 -0.50 -3.34
N ALA A 202 26.39 0.25 -3.19
CA ALA A 202 27.07 0.43 -1.91
C ALA A 202 26.20 1.13 -0.86
N ASP A 203 25.51 2.20 -1.23
CA ASP A 203 24.65 2.97 -0.32
C ASP A 203 23.46 2.12 0.15
N ILE A 204 22.88 1.33 -0.77
CA ILE A 204 21.78 0.42 -0.46
C ILE A 204 22.26 -0.68 0.50
N ASP A 205 23.43 -1.27 0.24
CA ASP A 205 24.01 -2.31 1.10
C ASP A 205 24.32 -1.76 2.50
N GLU A 206 24.83 -0.53 2.61
CA GLU A 206 25.08 0.15 3.88
C GLU A 206 23.77 0.40 4.65
N ALA A 207 22.75 0.93 3.99
CA ALA A 207 21.42 1.11 4.58
C ALA A 207 20.83 -0.23 5.06
N TYR A 208 20.99 -1.29 4.27
CA TYR A 208 20.58 -2.65 4.63
C TYR A 208 21.28 -3.13 5.90
N ARG A 209 22.61 -2.99 5.98
CA ARG A 209 23.41 -3.39 7.15
C ARG A 209 23.00 -2.62 8.41
N ALA A 210 22.89 -1.29 8.31
CA ALA A 210 22.52 -0.45 9.44
C ALA A 210 21.13 -0.81 9.98
N LEU A 211 20.14 -0.94 9.09
CA LEU A 211 18.76 -1.23 9.45
C LEU A 211 18.60 -2.65 10.00
N TYR A 212 19.02 -3.66 9.24
CA TYR A 212 18.84 -5.06 9.63
C TYR A 212 19.79 -5.48 10.74
N GLY A 213 20.98 -4.90 10.84
CA GLY A 213 21.86 -5.08 11.99
C GLY A 213 21.19 -4.60 13.28
N THR A 214 20.54 -3.44 13.25
CA THR A 214 19.76 -2.94 14.41
C THR A 214 18.58 -3.86 14.72
N LEU A 215 17.82 -4.28 13.71
CA LEU A 215 16.68 -5.20 13.90
C LEU A 215 17.10 -6.56 14.46
N LEU A 216 18.25 -7.10 14.05
CA LEU A 216 18.79 -8.35 14.59
C LEU A 216 19.18 -8.22 16.06
N ARG A 217 19.83 -7.11 16.46
CA ARG A 217 20.14 -6.85 17.88
C ARG A 217 18.86 -6.80 18.71
N LEU A 218 17.83 -6.10 18.22
CA LEU A 218 16.52 -6.05 18.88
C LEU A 218 15.82 -7.42 18.91
N ALA A 219 15.91 -8.20 17.84
CA ALA A 219 15.32 -9.53 17.77
C ALA A 219 15.99 -10.50 18.74
N CYS A 220 17.33 -10.42 18.92
CA CYS A 220 18.01 -11.17 19.97
C CYS A 220 17.41 -10.88 21.36
N GLU A 221 17.07 -9.63 21.66
CA GLU A 221 16.48 -9.27 22.95
C GLU A 221 15.00 -9.64 23.09
N ARG A 222 14.22 -9.54 22.00
CA ARG A 222 12.74 -9.44 22.08
C ARG A 222 11.99 -10.61 21.44
N ALA A 223 12.59 -11.31 20.50
CA ALA A 223 11.90 -12.34 19.73
C ALA A 223 11.50 -13.52 20.61
N SER A 224 10.32 -14.07 20.40
CA SER A 224 9.91 -15.37 20.92
C SER A 224 10.58 -16.51 20.15
N ASP A 225 10.66 -17.70 20.74
CA ASP A 225 11.25 -18.86 20.06
C ASP A 225 10.48 -19.23 18.78
N ALA A 226 9.16 -19.06 18.78
CA ALA A 226 8.32 -19.27 17.60
C ALA A 226 8.63 -18.27 16.45
N GLU A 227 9.00 -17.04 16.78
CA GLU A 227 9.45 -16.06 15.80
C GLU A 227 10.83 -16.43 15.24
N VAL A 228 11.74 -16.94 16.08
CA VAL A 228 13.04 -17.45 15.62
C VAL A 228 12.88 -18.68 14.72
N ASP A 229 11.98 -19.61 15.08
CA ASP A 229 11.62 -20.76 14.24
C ASP A 229 11.05 -20.32 12.88
N SER A 230 10.28 -19.23 12.85
CA SER A 230 9.76 -18.66 11.61
C SER A 230 10.86 -18.03 10.73
N ILE A 231 11.92 -17.46 11.33
CA ILE A 231 13.09 -16.97 10.59
C ILE A 231 13.90 -18.15 10.03
N GLU A 232 14.06 -19.22 10.80
CA GLU A 232 14.74 -20.44 10.37
C GLU A 232 14.03 -21.11 9.20
N ALA A 233 12.71 -21.30 9.30
CA ALA A 233 11.91 -21.84 8.20
C ALA A 233 12.03 -21.00 6.92
N ALA A 234 12.07 -19.67 7.04
CA ALA A 234 12.27 -18.79 5.90
C ALA A 234 13.70 -18.88 5.31
N ALA A 235 14.72 -19.14 6.14
CA ALA A 235 16.07 -19.39 5.67
C ALA A 235 16.16 -20.72 4.90
N ASP A 236 15.54 -21.78 5.42
CA ASP A 236 15.50 -23.10 4.78
C ASP A 236 14.77 -23.07 3.43
N GLU A 237 13.68 -22.31 3.32
CA GLU A 237 12.93 -22.14 2.07
C GLU A 237 13.80 -21.57 0.94
N ILE A 238 14.72 -20.63 1.26
CA ILE A 238 15.66 -20.09 0.27
C ILE A 238 16.56 -21.20 -0.29
N GLU A 239 16.96 -22.17 0.53
CA GLU A 239 17.86 -23.25 0.14
C GLU A 239 17.19 -24.25 -0.82
N GLN A 240 15.87 -24.40 -0.74
CA GLN A 240 15.07 -25.33 -1.53
C GLN A 240 14.91 -24.90 -3.00
N HIS A 241 15.06 -23.60 -3.31
CA HIS A 241 14.78 -23.04 -4.64
C HIS A 241 16.01 -22.93 -5.56
N GLN A 242 16.62 -24.09 -5.86
CA GLN A 242 17.85 -24.23 -6.68
C GLN A 242 17.62 -24.23 -8.21
N GLY A 243 16.40 -24.48 -8.69
CA GLY A 243 16.11 -24.63 -10.12
C GLY A 243 16.12 -23.30 -10.90
N LYS A 244 16.37 -23.33 -12.22
CA LYS A 244 16.37 -22.10 -13.05
C LYS A 244 15.02 -21.38 -13.04
N ASP A 245 13.92 -22.12 -13.05
CA ASP A 245 12.55 -21.57 -13.07
C ASP A 245 12.07 -21.06 -11.69
N ALA A 246 12.88 -21.24 -10.63
CA ALA A 246 12.51 -20.88 -9.26
C ALA A 246 12.77 -19.40 -8.92
N LEU A 247 12.92 -18.52 -9.92
CA LEU A 247 13.25 -17.11 -9.71
C LEU A 247 12.21 -16.38 -8.83
N PRO A 248 10.89 -16.42 -9.14
CA PRO A 248 9.88 -15.77 -8.31
C PRO A 248 9.90 -16.31 -6.87
N GLN A 249 10.10 -17.61 -6.70
CA GLN A 249 10.13 -18.27 -5.40
C GLN A 249 11.38 -17.87 -4.60
N ARG A 250 12.55 -17.74 -5.23
CA ARG A 250 13.77 -17.24 -4.56
C ARG A 250 13.61 -15.81 -4.05
N ILE A 251 13.00 -14.95 -4.88
CA ILE A 251 12.74 -13.56 -4.52
C ILE A 251 11.80 -13.50 -3.33
N GLU A 252 10.72 -14.27 -3.34
CA GLU A 252 9.75 -14.29 -2.26
C GLU A 252 10.31 -14.90 -0.98
N ALA A 253 11.05 -16.01 -1.06
CA ALA A 253 11.72 -16.63 0.09
C ALA A 253 12.75 -15.68 0.72
N THR A 254 13.54 -14.96 -0.11
CA THR A 254 14.49 -13.96 0.38
C THR A 254 13.78 -12.80 1.07
N ALA A 255 12.71 -12.28 0.46
CA ALA A 255 11.90 -11.22 1.06
C ALA A 255 11.27 -11.66 2.38
N ARG A 256 10.81 -12.91 2.47
CA ARG A 256 10.23 -13.49 3.67
C ARG A 256 11.22 -13.55 4.81
N PHE A 257 12.43 -14.06 4.57
CA PHE A 257 13.52 -14.11 5.57
C PHE A 257 13.76 -12.75 6.23
N PHE A 258 13.93 -11.71 5.41
CA PHE A 258 14.12 -10.35 5.90
C PHE A 258 12.87 -9.79 6.61
N SER A 259 11.66 -10.08 6.11
CA SER A 259 10.44 -9.64 6.77
C SER A 259 10.23 -10.28 8.15
N SER A 260 10.60 -11.55 8.33
CA SER A 260 10.53 -12.26 9.60
C SER A 260 11.49 -11.67 10.64
N ILE A 261 12.71 -11.31 10.23
CA ILE A 261 13.66 -10.59 11.10
C ILE A 261 13.08 -9.25 11.56
N ALA A 262 12.49 -8.49 10.64
CA ALA A 262 11.91 -7.18 10.96
C ALA A 262 10.72 -7.28 11.92
N LEU A 263 9.91 -8.34 11.82
CA LEU A 263 8.82 -8.62 12.75
C LEU A 263 9.36 -8.94 14.16
N ALA A 264 10.34 -9.83 14.24
CA ALA A 264 10.95 -10.30 15.48
C ALA A 264 11.67 -9.19 16.27
N GLY A 265 12.05 -8.08 15.62
CA GLY A 265 12.64 -6.92 16.28
C GLY A 265 11.69 -6.10 17.16
N HIS A 266 10.36 -6.31 17.06
CA HIS A 266 9.33 -5.60 17.85
C HIS A 266 9.55 -4.07 17.92
N ASN A 267 9.87 -3.46 16.77
CA ASN A 267 9.99 -2.01 16.61
C ASN A 267 9.23 -1.57 15.36
N GLU A 268 8.09 -0.89 15.54
CA GLU A 268 7.20 -0.58 14.43
C GLU A 268 7.79 0.38 13.40
N ALA A 269 8.55 1.38 13.85
CA ALA A 269 9.21 2.34 12.95
C ALA A 269 10.27 1.67 12.08
N LEU A 270 11.16 0.88 12.68
CA LEU A 270 12.18 0.13 11.95
C LEU A 270 11.57 -0.95 11.05
N ARG A 271 10.45 -1.56 11.47
CA ARG A 271 9.71 -2.52 10.64
C ARG A 271 9.16 -1.87 9.37
N LEU A 272 8.61 -0.66 9.44
CA LEU A 272 8.12 0.07 8.27
C LEU A 272 9.28 0.44 7.30
N MET A 273 10.42 0.86 7.85
CA MET A 273 11.64 1.08 7.07
C MET A 273 12.10 -0.20 6.38
N ALA A 274 12.09 -1.33 7.10
CA ALA A 274 12.49 -2.63 6.57
C ALA A 274 11.56 -3.12 5.46
N GLN A 275 10.25 -2.90 5.58
CA GLN A 275 9.29 -3.21 4.52
C GLN A 275 9.60 -2.45 3.23
N THR A 276 10.00 -1.19 3.34
CA THR A 276 10.46 -0.38 2.20
C THR A 276 11.71 -0.98 1.59
N MET A 277 12.72 -1.27 2.40
CA MET A 277 13.97 -1.85 1.90
C MET A 277 13.72 -3.20 1.23
N THR A 278 12.89 -4.08 1.79
CA THR A 278 12.53 -5.38 1.20
C THR A 278 11.87 -5.22 -0.16
N ALA A 279 10.98 -4.23 -0.31
CA ALA A 279 10.37 -3.92 -1.62
C ALA A 279 11.44 -3.48 -2.64
N VAL A 280 12.39 -2.63 -2.23
CA VAL A 280 13.52 -2.24 -3.07
C VAL A 280 14.38 -3.44 -3.48
N LEU A 281 14.68 -4.36 -2.54
CA LEU A 281 15.46 -5.56 -2.85
C LEU A 281 14.75 -6.48 -3.83
N ARG A 282 13.43 -6.69 -3.66
CA ARG A 282 12.61 -7.46 -4.60
C ARG A 282 12.75 -6.91 -6.02
N GLU A 283 12.62 -5.59 -6.19
CA GLU A 283 12.74 -4.94 -7.49
C GLU A 283 14.15 -5.06 -8.08
N ARG A 284 15.19 -4.88 -7.27
CA ARG A 284 16.58 -5.11 -7.69
C ARG A 284 16.80 -6.53 -8.14
N MET A 285 16.30 -7.50 -7.40
CA MET A 285 16.40 -8.93 -7.74
C MET A 285 15.63 -9.27 -9.02
N THR A 286 14.53 -8.58 -9.32
CA THR A 286 13.78 -8.79 -10.56
C THR A 286 14.46 -8.16 -11.78
N HIS A 287 15.03 -6.95 -11.64
CA HIS A 287 15.38 -6.11 -12.79
C HIS A 287 16.86 -5.73 -12.91
N VAL A 288 17.62 -5.77 -11.82
CA VAL A 288 18.97 -5.16 -11.74
C VAL A 288 20.06 -6.19 -11.46
N ILE A 289 19.82 -7.10 -10.52
CA ILE A 289 20.82 -8.06 -10.03
C ILE A 289 20.51 -9.46 -10.58
N PRO A 290 21.49 -10.19 -11.12
CA PRO A 290 21.29 -11.58 -11.51
C PRO A 290 20.97 -12.47 -10.30
N VAL A 291 19.75 -13.02 -10.23
CA VAL A 291 19.34 -13.91 -9.13
C VAL A 291 19.56 -15.36 -9.50
N ARG A 292 20.67 -15.91 -9.00
CA ARG A 292 21.05 -17.32 -9.15
C ARG A 292 21.00 -18.03 -7.80
N PRO A 293 20.91 -19.38 -7.77
CA PRO A 293 21.15 -20.13 -6.55
C PRO A 293 22.53 -19.82 -5.99
N ARG A 294 22.61 -19.58 -4.68
CA ARG A 294 23.84 -19.19 -3.97
C ARG A 294 24.07 -20.09 -2.76
N PRO A 295 24.44 -21.37 -2.99
CA PRO A 295 24.69 -22.31 -1.90
C PRO A 295 25.85 -21.88 -0.99
N ASP A 296 26.77 -21.08 -1.52
CA ASP A 296 27.86 -20.44 -0.79
C ASP A 296 27.38 -19.43 0.28
N ALA A 297 26.17 -18.89 0.14
CA ALA A 297 25.57 -17.95 1.08
C ALA A 297 24.70 -18.63 2.16
N PHE A 298 24.40 -19.93 2.02
CA PHE A 298 23.55 -20.65 2.98
C PHE A 298 24.17 -20.76 4.38
N PRO A 299 25.47 -21.08 4.54
CA PRO A 299 26.08 -21.14 5.88
C PRO A 299 25.98 -19.79 6.63
N LEU A 300 26.02 -18.67 5.91
CA LEU A 300 25.92 -17.34 6.51
C LEU A 300 24.50 -17.03 6.99
N ARG A 301 23.46 -17.43 6.24
CA ARG A 301 22.06 -17.33 6.70
C ARG A 301 21.80 -18.19 7.94
N ARG A 302 22.29 -19.43 7.93
CA ARG A 302 22.20 -20.33 9.10
C ARG A 302 22.93 -19.75 10.31
N LYS A 303 24.07 -19.10 10.11
CA LYS A 303 24.80 -18.42 11.19
C LYS A 303 23.99 -17.29 11.82
N VAL A 304 23.23 -16.51 11.03
CA VAL A 304 22.30 -15.49 11.57
C VAL A 304 21.26 -16.14 12.49
N VAL A 305 20.63 -17.23 12.04
CA VAL A 305 19.61 -17.96 12.82
C VAL A 305 20.22 -18.55 14.10
N GLN A 306 21.41 -19.16 14.01
CA GLN A 306 22.12 -19.71 15.17
C GLN A 306 22.44 -18.64 16.20
N SER A 307 22.92 -17.47 15.77
CA SER A 307 23.17 -16.34 16.66
C SER A 307 21.89 -15.79 17.30
N LEU A 308 20.76 -15.73 16.57
CA LEU A 308 19.47 -15.38 17.14
C LEU A 308 19.02 -16.37 18.22
N ARG A 309 19.12 -17.68 17.97
CA ARG A 309 18.83 -18.73 18.96
C ARG A 309 19.73 -18.62 20.19
N ALA A 310 21.01 -18.31 19.98
CA ALA A 310 21.99 -18.11 21.05
C ALA A 310 21.86 -16.74 21.76
N ARG A 311 20.95 -15.87 21.30
CA ARG A 311 20.78 -14.48 21.78
C ARG A 311 22.07 -13.65 21.66
N ASP A 312 22.91 -13.99 20.69
CA ASP A 312 24.18 -13.35 20.38
C ASP A 312 23.95 -12.23 19.35
N ALA A 313 23.67 -11.02 19.86
CA ALA A 313 23.36 -9.84 19.06
C ALA A 313 24.49 -9.44 18.11
N GLU A 314 25.74 -9.48 18.57
CA GLU A 314 26.91 -9.15 17.73
C GLU A 314 27.20 -10.25 16.72
N GLY A 315 27.07 -11.52 17.10
CA GLY A 315 27.20 -12.64 16.17
C GLY A 315 26.19 -12.58 15.03
N ALA A 316 24.94 -12.22 15.34
CA ALA A 316 23.87 -12.10 14.33
C ALA A 316 24.17 -10.95 13.36
N ALA A 317 24.54 -9.77 13.86
CA ALA A 317 24.90 -8.63 13.03
C ALA A 317 26.13 -8.91 12.15
N ASN A 318 27.19 -9.50 12.71
CA ASN A 318 28.39 -9.86 11.96
C ASN A 318 28.13 -10.93 10.89
N ALA A 319 27.25 -11.89 11.16
CA ALA A 319 26.85 -12.90 10.19
C ALA A 319 26.08 -12.28 9.01
N LEU A 320 25.21 -11.30 9.28
CA LEU A 320 24.53 -10.53 8.25
C LEU A 320 25.50 -9.69 7.41
N ASP A 321 26.46 -9.02 8.03
CA ASP A 321 27.47 -8.24 7.31
C ASP A 321 28.29 -9.11 6.35
N ALA A 322 28.70 -10.28 6.82
CA ALA A 322 29.38 -11.28 6.00
C ALA A 322 28.49 -11.78 4.85
N LEU A 323 27.20 -12.01 5.10
CA LEU A 323 26.22 -12.39 4.07
C LEU A 323 26.13 -11.33 2.97
N ILE A 324 25.94 -10.06 3.34
CA ILE A 324 25.82 -8.95 2.38
C ILE A 324 27.13 -8.77 1.60
N ALA A 325 28.29 -8.82 2.28
CA ALA A 325 29.58 -8.75 1.61
C ALA A 325 29.78 -9.88 0.58
N LYS A 326 29.36 -11.10 0.92
CA LYS A 326 29.45 -12.27 0.02
C LYS A 326 28.55 -12.12 -1.21
N LEU A 327 27.33 -11.61 -1.04
CA LEU A 327 26.40 -11.35 -2.14
C LEU A 327 26.92 -10.27 -3.10
N ARG A 328 27.63 -9.25 -2.59
CA ARG A 328 28.21 -8.16 -3.38
C ARG A 328 29.41 -8.59 -4.23
N GLN A 329 30.34 -9.37 -3.68
CA GLN A 329 31.60 -9.76 -4.36
C GLN A 329 31.37 -10.41 -5.74
N ASP A 330 30.32 -11.21 -5.86
CA ASP A 330 30.02 -11.92 -7.11
C ASP A 330 29.14 -11.11 -8.08
N SER A 331 28.55 -10.00 -7.61
CA SER A 331 27.82 -9.06 -8.47
C SER A 331 28.78 -8.10 -9.19
N GLY A 332 29.90 -7.72 -8.55
CA GLY A 332 30.92 -6.84 -9.11
C GLY A 332 31.86 -7.50 -10.14
N ALA A 333 32.01 -8.83 -10.11
CA ALA A 333 32.86 -9.57 -11.05
C ALA A 333 32.35 -9.56 -12.51
N GLN A 334 31.16 -9.02 -12.78
CA GLN A 334 30.59 -8.90 -14.14
C GLN A 334 30.58 -7.46 -14.67
N ASP A 335 30.66 -6.44 -13.81
CA ASP A 335 30.63 -5.03 -14.24
C ASP A 335 31.90 -4.66 -15.04
N GLU A 336 33.04 -5.29 -14.74
CA GLU A 336 34.28 -5.13 -15.52
C GLU A 336 34.26 -5.83 -16.90
N SER A 337 33.33 -6.75 -17.14
CA SER A 337 33.25 -7.49 -18.41
C SER A 337 32.43 -6.78 -19.50
N VAL A 338 31.63 -5.77 -19.14
CA VAL A 338 30.78 -5.02 -20.09
C VAL A 338 31.51 -3.79 -20.67
N VAL A 339 32.59 -3.31 -20.03
CA VAL A 339 33.32 -2.11 -20.46
C VAL A 339 34.38 -2.37 -21.55
N SER A 340 34.66 -3.63 -21.91
CA SER A 340 35.78 -3.99 -22.81
C SER A 340 35.42 -4.15 -24.30
N LEU A 341 34.27 -3.67 -24.79
CA LEU A 341 33.95 -3.69 -26.22
C LEU A 341 33.81 -2.26 -26.78
N ALA A 342 34.93 -1.52 -26.79
CA ALA A 342 35.10 -0.42 -27.72
C ALA A 342 35.47 -1.01 -29.09
N PRO A 343 34.77 -0.67 -30.20
CA PRO A 343 35.24 -1.07 -31.51
C PRO A 343 36.47 -0.23 -31.88
N ALA A 344 37.52 -0.93 -32.27
CA ALA A 344 38.61 -0.36 -33.03
C ALA A 344 38.10 0.22 -34.36
N GLN A 345 38.80 1.26 -34.80
CA GLN A 345 38.57 2.08 -35.98
C GLN A 345 38.34 1.28 -37.28
N GLY A 346 37.55 1.88 -38.17
CA GLY A 346 37.43 1.54 -39.60
C GLY A 346 36.73 2.67 -40.32
#